data_AF-A0AAJ0X9L8-F1
#
_entry.id   AF-A0AAJ0X9L8-F1
#
_cell.length_a   1.000
_cell.length_b   1.000
_cell.length_c   1.000
_cell.angle_alpha   90.00
_cell.angle_beta   90.00
_cell.angle_gamma   90.00
#
_symmetry.space_group_name_H-M   'P 1'
#
loop_
_entity.id
_entity.type
_entity.pdbx_description
1 polymer ?
#
loop_
_entity_poly.entity_id
_entity_poly.type
_entity_poly.pdbx_seq_one_letter_code
_entity_poly.pdbx_strand_id
1 'polypeptide(L)'
;MAHPDRYAMLLTALPYHGPLFGATQTPLSRFRLNQRLSLLGEDEARCLQDARRVIEWAQQPSERTDAETVREARRLIERIDNRFVRDLVVWRLELRTLVAALRRRHRGEDVPRGRDWGFGRWVGHLQRHWHEPAFGLERAFPWLPEAERHLRTGAAVDLERLLLGVVWDRLERLSDGHYLDFEAILIYVLRWDLIARWTSYDGERALQRFDALLERALADL
;
A
#
# COMPACT_ATOMS: atom_id res chain seq x y z
N MET A 1 19.75 23.17 5.43
CA MET A 1 18.88 24.20 4.84
C MET A 1 18.11 23.54 3.71
N ALA A 2 16.78 23.55 3.75
CA ALA A 2 15.99 23.01 2.64
C ALA A 2 16.36 23.81 1.37
N HIS A 3 16.69 23.12 0.28
CA HIS A 3 16.91 23.72 -1.02
C HIS A 3 15.58 23.69 -1.77
N PRO A 4 14.69 24.71 -1.66
CA PRO A 4 13.41 24.73 -2.38
C PRO A 4 13.61 24.51 -3.90
N ASP A 5 14.71 25.01 -4.44
CA ASP A 5 15.11 24.83 -5.84
C ASP A 5 15.29 23.35 -6.23
N ARG A 6 15.78 22.53 -5.30
CA ARG A 6 16.00 21.09 -5.51
C ARG A 6 14.68 20.33 -5.59
N TYR A 7 13.73 20.65 -4.72
CA TYR A 7 12.40 20.03 -4.74
C TYR A 7 11.59 20.49 -5.94
N ALA A 8 11.68 21.77 -6.29
CA ALA A 8 11.09 22.29 -7.52
C ALA A 8 11.66 21.61 -8.76
N MET A 9 12.99 21.48 -8.87
CA MET A 9 13.64 20.79 -9.98
C MET A 9 13.21 19.31 -10.05
N LEU A 10 13.14 18.62 -8.91
CA LEU A 10 12.75 17.22 -8.87
C LEU A 10 11.29 17.02 -9.27
N LEU A 11 10.36 17.78 -8.68
CA LEU A 11 8.93 17.66 -8.95
C LEU A 11 8.56 18.07 -10.38
N THR A 12 9.22 19.10 -10.94
CA THR A 12 9.02 19.48 -12.34
C THR A 12 9.59 18.46 -13.33
N ALA A 13 10.60 17.68 -12.93
CA ALA A 13 11.15 16.60 -13.72
C ALA A 13 10.33 15.29 -13.66
N LEU A 14 9.34 15.20 -12.76
CA LEU A 14 8.51 14.04 -12.54
C LEU A 14 7.20 14.14 -13.36
N PRO A 15 6.93 13.21 -14.30
CA PRO A 15 5.72 13.26 -15.12
C PRO A 15 4.46 12.98 -14.30
N TYR A 16 3.33 13.51 -14.74
CA TYR A 16 2.04 13.21 -14.13
C TYR A 16 1.73 11.70 -14.16
N HIS A 17 1.11 11.19 -13.09
CA HIS A 17 0.82 9.77 -12.94
C HIS A 17 -0.26 9.25 -13.87
N GLY A 18 -1.26 10.08 -14.20
CA GLY A 18 -2.54 9.59 -14.70
C GLY A 18 -3.41 8.96 -13.58
N PRO A 19 -4.61 8.48 -13.94
CA PRO A 19 -5.48 7.76 -13.01
C PRO A 19 -4.94 6.36 -12.71
N LEU A 20 -5.06 5.90 -11.45
CA LEU A 20 -4.56 4.59 -11.01
C LEU A 20 -5.06 3.42 -11.88
N PHE A 21 -6.38 3.26 -12.01
CA PHE A 21 -6.97 2.11 -12.72
C PHE A 21 -7.08 2.29 -14.24
N GLY A 22 -6.65 3.43 -14.77
CA GLY A 22 -6.58 3.68 -16.22
C GLY A 22 -5.15 3.58 -16.77
N ALA A 23 -4.15 3.42 -15.90
CA ALA A 23 -2.76 3.31 -16.30
C ALA A 23 -2.45 1.90 -16.84
N THR A 24 -1.87 1.82 -18.03
CA THR A 24 -1.35 0.59 -18.64
C THR A 24 0.15 0.41 -18.42
N GLN A 25 0.85 1.48 -18.06
CA GLN A 25 2.27 1.49 -17.73
C GLN A 25 2.56 2.54 -16.66
N THR A 26 3.73 2.44 -16.04
CA THR A 26 4.21 3.48 -15.12
C THR A 26 4.64 4.74 -15.91
N PRO A 27 4.50 5.95 -15.33
CA PRO A 27 4.86 7.21 -16.01
C PRO A 27 6.36 7.32 -16.36
N LEU A 28 7.18 6.57 -15.65
CA LEU A 28 8.61 6.42 -15.87
C LEU A 28 9.05 5.05 -15.34
N SER A 29 10.09 4.46 -15.93
CA SER A 29 10.65 3.22 -15.40
C SER A 29 11.23 3.41 -14.00
N ARG A 30 11.27 2.33 -13.20
CA ARG A 30 11.87 2.34 -11.85
C ARG A 30 13.29 2.90 -11.86
N PHE A 31 14.09 2.52 -12.85
CA PHE A 31 15.45 3.03 -13.02
C PHE A 31 15.48 4.55 -13.17
N ARG A 32 14.66 5.09 -14.07
CA ARG A 32 14.56 6.54 -14.30
C ARG A 32 13.99 7.29 -13.09
N LEU A 33 13.16 6.65 -12.27
CA LEU A 33 12.67 7.23 -11.03
C LEU A 33 13.81 7.35 -10.02
N ASN A 34 14.53 6.25 -9.79
CA ASN A 34 15.67 6.23 -8.88
C ASN A 34 16.78 7.21 -9.30
N GLN A 35 17.03 7.35 -10.60
CA GLN A 35 17.98 8.35 -11.12
C GLN A 35 17.60 9.77 -10.70
N ARG A 36 16.31 10.14 -10.78
CA ARG A 36 15.83 11.45 -10.35
C ARG A 36 15.89 11.62 -8.83
N LEU A 37 15.50 10.58 -8.09
CA LEU A 37 15.53 10.58 -6.62
C LEU A 37 16.95 10.66 -6.05
N SER A 38 18.00 10.45 -6.86
CA SER A 38 19.39 10.67 -6.44
C SER A 38 19.70 12.12 -6.05
N LEU A 39 18.82 13.06 -6.44
CA LEU A 39 18.88 14.46 -6.02
C LEU A 39 18.46 14.68 -4.56
N LEU A 40 17.80 13.72 -3.91
CA LEU A 40 17.42 13.85 -2.50
C LEU A 40 18.65 13.92 -1.59
N GLY A 41 18.52 14.62 -0.46
CA GLY A 41 19.53 14.56 0.59
C GLY A 41 19.61 13.15 1.19
N GLU A 42 20.73 12.83 1.84
CA GLU A 42 20.91 11.50 2.42
C GLU A 42 19.81 11.12 3.43
N ASP A 43 19.39 12.07 4.27
CA ASP A 43 18.35 11.84 5.28
C ASP A 43 16.96 11.65 4.67
N GLU A 44 16.64 12.42 3.62
CA GLU A 44 15.39 12.28 2.86
C GLU A 44 15.34 10.95 2.10
N ALA A 45 16.44 10.59 1.45
CA ALA A 45 16.56 9.32 0.74
C ALA A 45 16.41 8.14 1.72
N ARG A 46 17.04 8.22 2.89
CA ARG A 46 16.91 7.22 3.97
C ARG A 46 15.48 7.14 4.50
N CYS A 47 14.85 8.28 4.75
CA CYS A 47 13.46 8.35 5.21
C CYS A 47 12.49 7.72 4.19
N LEU A 48 12.66 8.04 2.90
CA LEU A 48 11.88 7.44 1.81
C LEU A 48 12.07 5.93 1.72
N GLN A 49 13.32 5.45 1.85
CA GLN A 49 13.63 4.02 1.83
C GLN A 49 13.04 3.28 3.03
N ASP A 50 13.17 3.82 4.24
CA ASP A 50 12.60 3.21 5.44
C ASP A 50 11.06 3.16 5.34
N ALA A 51 10.41 4.21 4.82
CA ALA A 51 8.97 4.21 4.57
C ALA A 51 8.55 3.15 3.55
N ARG A 52 9.22 3.08 2.40
CA ARG A 52 8.94 2.08 1.36
C ARG A 52 9.17 0.66 1.87
N ARG A 53 10.25 0.41 2.61
CA ARG A 53 10.52 -0.90 3.21
C ARG A 53 9.39 -1.36 4.12
N VAL A 54 8.88 -0.48 4.99
CA VAL A 54 7.74 -0.83 5.85
C VAL A 54 6.49 -1.12 5.01
N ILE A 55 6.21 -0.29 4.01
CA ILE A 55 5.00 -0.41 3.18
C ILE A 55 5.05 -1.63 2.23
N GLU A 56 6.19 -1.92 1.60
CA GLU A 56 6.40 -3.05 0.69
C GLU A 56 6.43 -4.37 1.46
N TRP A 57 7.11 -4.41 2.60
CA TRP A 57 7.11 -5.60 3.44
C TRP A 57 5.71 -5.90 4.00
N ALA A 58 4.95 -4.86 4.36
CA ALA A 58 3.53 -4.96 4.67
C ALA A 58 2.66 -5.40 3.47
N GLN A 59 3.22 -5.69 2.30
CA GLN A 59 2.49 -6.23 1.15
C GLN A 59 2.87 -7.68 0.84
N GLN A 60 3.98 -8.20 1.36
CA GLN A 60 4.44 -9.57 1.09
C GLN A 60 3.91 -10.57 2.12
N PRO A 61 3.62 -11.84 1.72
CA PRO A 61 3.52 -12.96 2.65
C PRO A 61 4.89 -13.14 3.31
N SER A 62 4.94 -13.15 4.64
CA SER A 62 6.19 -13.36 5.37
C SER A 62 6.20 -14.76 5.95
N GLU A 63 7.34 -15.44 5.89
CA GLU A 63 7.59 -16.68 6.65
C GLU A 63 7.66 -16.43 8.17
N ARG A 64 7.64 -15.17 8.59
CA ARG A 64 7.69 -14.74 10.00
C ARG A 64 6.33 -14.80 10.66
N THR A 65 6.35 -14.96 11.97
CA THR A 65 5.15 -14.82 12.81
C THR A 65 4.64 -13.39 12.82
N ASP A 66 3.34 -13.19 13.03
CA ASP A 66 2.78 -11.83 13.11
C ASP A 66 3.45 -10.98 14.19
N ALA A 67 3.84 -11.59 15.32
CA ALA A 67 4.52 -10.91 16.42
C ALA A 67 5.90 -10.36 15.99
N GLU A 68 6.65 -11.13 15.21
CA GLU A 68 7.90 -10.65 14.60
C GLU A 68 7.63 -9.55 13.59
N THR A 69 6.55 -9.68 12.81
CA THR A 69 6.14 -8.66 11.86
C THR A 69 5.87 -7.31 12.56
N VAL A 70 5.08 -7.34 13.64
CA VAL A 70 4.73 -6.15 14.41
C VAL A 70 5.96 -5.55 15.11
N ARG A 71 6.86 -6.36 15.65
CA ARG A 71 8.07 -5.87 16.33
C ARG A 71 9.01 -5.13 15.38
N GLU A 72 9.30 -5.71 14.22
CA GLU A 72 10.18 -5.06 13.23
C GLU A 72 9.53 -3.82 12.63
N ALA A 73 8.21 -3.82 12.40
CA ALA A 73 7.49 -2.63 11.96
C ALA A 73 7.64 -1.47 12.96
N ARG A 74 7.55 -1.74 14.27
CA ARG A 74 7.79 -0.74 15.33
C ARG A 74 9.20 -0.17 15.27
N ARG A 75 10.22 -1.03 15.13
CA ARG A 75 11.62 -0.61 15.03
C ARG A 75 11.89 0.29 13.82
N LEU A 76 11.30 -0.04 12.67
CA LEU A 76 11.46 0.77 11.46
C LEU A 76 10.77 2.13 11.60
N ILE A 77 9.59 2.18 12.23
CA ILE A 77 8.87 3.44 12.49
C ILE A 77 9.64 4.36 13.42
N GLU A 78 10.32 3.82 14.43
CA GLU A 78 11.15 4.60 15.36
C GLU A 78 12.31 5.33 14.68
N ARG A 79 12.77 4.84 13.52
CA ARG A 79 13.83 5.45 12.71
C ARG A 79 13.33 6.55 11.77
N ILE A 80 12.02 6.69 11.60
CA ILE A 80 11.43 7.68 10.70
C ILE A 80 11.24 8.99 11.48
N ASP A 81 12.16 9.94 11.31
CA ASP A 81 12.13 11.23 12.01
C ASP A 81 11.01 12.14 11.51
N ASN A 82 10.68 12.06 10.21
CA ASN A 82 9.64 12.88 9.63
C ASN A 82 8.24 12.41 10.09
N ARG A 83 7.53 13.30 10.79
CA ARG A 83 6.20 13.02 11.35
C ARG A 83 5.16 12.65 10.29
N PHE A 84 5.14 13.35 9.16
CA PHE A 84 4.20 13.07 8.08
C PHE A 84 4.39 11.64 7.56
N VAL A 85 5.65 11.27 7.28
CA VAL A 85 6.00 9.93 6.82
C VAL A 85 5.62 8.87 7.85
N ARG A 86 5.91 9.14 9.13
CA ARG A 86 5.58 8.25 10.24
C ARG A 86 4.08 7.99 10.33
N ASP A 87 3.26 9.05 10.29
CA ASP A 87 1.81 8.96 10.36
C ASP A 87 1.22 8.21 9.15
N LEU A 88 1.79 8.42 7.96
CA LEU A 88 1.40 7.70 6.75
C LEU A 88 1.71 6.19 6.84
N VAL A 89 2.90 5.83 7.30
CA VAL A 89 3.31 4.43 7.48
C VAL A 89 2.46 3.74 8.55
N VAL A 90 2.22 4.40 9.68
CA VAL A 90 1.30 3.91 10.73
C VAL A 90 -0.08 3.63 10.16
N TRP A 91 -0.64 4.57 9.39
CA TRP A 91 -1.94 4.39 8.74
C TRP A 91 -1.96 3.20 7.77
N ARG A 92 -0.88 2.99 7.00
CA ARG A 92 -0.76 1.82 6.09
C ARG A 92 -0.75 0.50 6.86
N LEU A 93 -0.07 0.43 7.99
CA LEU A 93 -0.06 -0.77 8.83
C LEU A 93 -1.40 -1.02 9.55
N GLU A 94 -2.11 0.04 9.96
CA GLU A 94 -3.47 -0.08 10.47
C GLU A 94 -4.41 -0.65 9.39
N LEU A 95 -4.33 -0.14 8.15
CA LEU A 95 -5.09 -0.70 7.02
C LEU A 95 -4.78 -2.19 6.81
N ARG A 96 -3.51 -2.59 6.83
CA ARG A 96 -3.14 -4.02 6.74
C ARG A 96 -3.75 -4.83 7.88
N THR A 97 -3.76 -4.30 9.09
CA THR A 97 -4.32 -4.97 10.28
C THR A 97 -5.82 -5.22 10.12
N LEU A 98 -6.55 -4.23 9.60
CA LEU A 98 -7.97 -4.37 9.25
C LEU A 98 -8.18 -5.47 8.20
N VAL A 99 -7.39 -5.46 7.12
CA VAL A 99 -7.46 -6.49 6.06
C VAL A 99 -7.11 -7.88 6.58
N ALA A 100 -6.11 -7.99 7.45
CA ALA A 100 -5.72 -9.25 8.08
C ALA A 100 -6.86 -9.80 8.94
N ALA A 101 -7.50 -8.96 9.76
CA ALA A 101 -8.66 -9.34 10.55
C ALA A 101 -9.82 -9.84 9.67
N LEU A 102 -10.14 -9.11 8.59
CA LEU A 102 -11.16 -9.54 7.62
C LEU A 102 -10.86 -10.92 7.04
N ARG A 103 -9.63 -11.15 6.61
CA ARG A 103 -9.20 -12.43 6.02
C ARG A 103 -9.23 -13.57 7.02
N ARG A 104 -8.76 -13.36 8.26
CA ARG A 104 -8.81 -14.35 9.34
C ARG A 104 -10.25 -14.75 9.63
N ARG A 105 -11.15 -13.78 9.81
CA ARG A 105 -12.57 -14.05 10.04
C ARG A 105 -13.23 -14.76 8.87
N HIS A 106 -12.90 -14.39 7.63
CA HIS A 106 -13.39 -15.08 6.44
C HIS A 106 -12.96 -16.55 6.37
N ARG A 107 -11.76 -16.88 6.86
CA ARG A 107 -11.27 -18.27 6.99
C ARG A 107 -11.88 -19.03 8.18
N GLY A 108 -12.76 -18.40 8.96
CA GLY A 108 -13.34 -19.02 10.15
C GLY A 108 -12.38 -19.13 11.34
N GLU A 109 -11.28 -18.35 11.34
CA GLU A 109 -10.38 -18.33 12.48
C GLU A 109 -11.02 -17.62 13.69
N ASP A 110 -10.69 -18.11 14.88
CA ASP A 110 -11.05 -17.48 16.14
C ASP A 110 -10.39 -16.11 16.33
N VAL A 111 -10.94 -15.33 17.26
CA VAL A 111 -10.35 -14.05 17.68
C VAL A 111 -8.90 -14.27 18.11
N PRO A 112 -7.91 -13.59 17.50
CA PRO A 112 -6.52 -13.76 17.89
C PRO A 112 -6.29 -13.38 19.36
N ARG A 113 -5.50 -14.18 20.07
CA ARG A 113 -5.05 -13.86 21.43
C ARG A 113 -3.90 -12.85 21.38
N GLY A 114 -3.78 -12.00 22.41
CA GLY A 114 -2.70 -10.99 22.48
C GLY A 114 -2.91 -9.81 21.52
N ARG A 115 -1.94 -8.90 21.43
CA ARG A 115 -2.01 -7.71 20.56
C ARG A 115 -0.93 -7.65 19.48
N ASP A 116 -0.11 -8.68 19.43
CA ASP A 116 1.06 -8.85 18.58
C ASP A 116 0.73 -9.46 17.21
N TRP A 117 -0.53 -9.82 16.97
CA TRP A 117 -1.02 -10.26 15.66
C TRP A 117 -1.27 -9.11 14.66
N GLY A 118 -1.31 -7.87 15.14
CA GLY A 118 -1.68 -6.70 14.37
C GLY A 118 -1.01 -5.43 14.86
N PHE A 119 -1.06 -4.38 14.04
CA PHE A 119 -0.44 -3.10 14.33
C PHE A 119 -1.47 -1.99 14.54
N GLY A 120 -1.15 -1.06 15.44
CA GLY A 120 -1.88 0.17 15.64
C GLY A 120 -3.06 0.07 16.60
N ARG A 121 -3.87 1.13 16.65
CA ARG A 121 -4.85 1.33 17.73
C ARG A 121 -6.08 0.42 17.62
N TRP A 122 -6.37 -0.10 16.43
CA TRP A 122 -7.58 -0.87 16.16
C TRP A 122 -7.51 -2.31 16.62
N VAL A 123 -6.34 -2.86 16.96
CA VAL A 123 -6.18 -4.26 17.37
C VAL A 123 -7.14 -4.65 18.50
N GLY A 124 -7.20 -3.86 19.57
CA GLY A 124 -8.10 -4.13 20.70
C GLY A 124 -9.58 -3.85 20.39
N HIS A 125 -9.88 -3.01 19.39
CA HIS A 125 -11.24 -2.81 18.89
C HIS A 125 -11.71 -4.03 18.11
N LEU A 126 -10.89 -4.49 17.16
CA LEU A 126 -11.16 -5.67 16.32
C LEU A 126 -11.45 -6.91 17.17
N GLN A 127 -10.72 -7.11 18.26
CA GLN A 127 -10.96 -8.22 19.17
C GLN A 127 -12.32 -8.17 19.87
N ARG A 128 -12.72 -6.97 20.34
CA ARG A 128 -13.99 -6.78 21.06
C ARG A 128 -15.19 -6.88 20.14
N HIS A 129 -15.05 -6.41 18.90
CA HIS A 129 -16.13 -6.33 17.92
C HIS A 129 -15.97 -7.36 16.79
N TRP A 130 -15.28 -8.48 17.04
CA TRP A 130 -14.90 -9.46 16.00
C TRP A 130 -16.09 -10.00 15.21
N HIS A 131 -17.22 -10.20 15.88
CA HIS A 131 -18.44 -10.77 15.30
C HIS A 131 -19.40 -9.72 14.71
N GLU A 132 -19.10 -8.43 14.86
CA GLU A 132 -19.92 -7.36 14.28
C GLU A 132 -19.57 -7.15 12.80
N PRO A 133 -20.56 -6.82 11.94
CA PRO A 133 -20.28 -6.39 10.57
C PRO A 133 -19.28 -5.24 10.55
N ALA A 134 -18.30 -5.28 9.64
CA ALA A 134 -17.20 -4.30 9.57
C ALA A 134 -16.47 -4.03 10.89
N PHE A 135 -16.57 -4.93 11.88
CA PHE A 135 -16.10 -4.73 13.25
C PHE A 135 -16.69 -3.48 13.94
N GLY A 136 -17.86 -3.00 13.50
CA GLY A 136 -18.45 -1.74 13.97
C GLY A 136 -17.65 -0.49 13.56
N LEU A 137 -16.86 -0.59 12.48
CA LEU A 137 -15.97 0.47 12.01
C LEU A 137 -16.38 1.09 10.67
N GLU A 138 -17.58 0.80 10.16
CA GLU A 138 -18.07 1.29 8.87
C GLU A 138 -18.09 2.82 8.76
N ARG A 139 -18.25 3.54 9.88
CA ARG A 139 -18.17 5.01 9.88
C ARG A 139 -16.74 5.53 9.72
N ALA A 140 -15.78 4.86 10.35
CA ALA A 140 -14.37 5.24 10.29
C ALA A 140 -13.69 4.76 9.00
N PHE A 141 -14.13 3.61 8.49
CA PHE A 141 -13.62 2.95 7.30
C PHE A 141 -14.79 2.49 6.42
N PRO A 142 -15.38 3.39 5.62
CA PRO A 142 -16.55 3.09 4.77
C PRO A 142 -16.33 1.97 3.74
N TRP A 143 -15.08 1.62 3.45
CA TRP A 143 -14.70 0.56 2.53
C TRP A 143 -14.80 -0.87 3.13
N LEU A 144 -14.88 -1.00 4.47
CA LEU A 144 -14.87 -2.32 5.13
C LEU A 144 -16.04 -3.23 4.71
N PRO A 145 -17.31 -2.77 4.67
CA PRO A 145 -18.42 -3.61 4.23
C PRO A 145 -18.24 -4.15 2.80
N GLU A 146 -17.66 -3.33 1.92
CA GLU A 146 -17.40 -3.75 0.53
C GLU A 146 -16.25 -4.76 0.44
N ALA A 147 -15.19 -4.57 1.23
CA ALA A 147 -14.11 -5.55 1.32
C ALA A 147 -14.60 -6.91 1.84
N GLU A 148 -15.47 -6.92 2.85
CA GLU A 148 -16.15 -8.13 3.35
C GLU A 148 -16.96 -8.83 2.27
N ARG A 149 -17.72 -8.05 1.49
CA ARG A 149 -18.49 -8.57 0.36
C ARG A 149 -17.57 -9.25 -0.64
N HIS A 150 -16.47 -8.62 -1.05
CA HIS A 150 -15.53 -9.22 -2.01
C HIS A 150 -14.85 -10.49 -1.50
N LEU A 151 -14.48 -10.54 -0.22
CA LEU A 151 -13.95 -11.76 0.39
C LEU A 151 -14.98 -12.90 0.33
N ARG A 152 -16.23 -12.63 0.75
CA ARG A 152 -17.30 -13.63 0.74
C ARG A 152 -17.63 -14.14 -0.66
N THR A 153 -17.57 -13.30 -1.69
CA THR A 153 -17.86 -13.70 -3.07
C THR A 153 -16.64 -14.22 -3.83
N GLY A 154 -15.47 -14.33 -3.18
CA GLY A 154 -14.24 -14.75 -3.85
C GLY A 154 -13.72 -13.77 -4.91
N ALA A 155 -14.17 -12.51 -4.88
CA ALA A 155 -13.85 -11.48 -5.86
C ALA A 155 -12.47 -10.85 -5.57
N ALA A 156 -11.40 -11.64 -5.69
CA ALA A 156 -10.05 -11.24 -5.30
C ALA A 156 -9.53 -10.02 -6.08
N VAL A 157 -9.87 -9.92 -7.38
CA VAL A 157 -9.51 -8.78 -8.24
C VAL A 157 -10.13 -7.49 -7.71
N ASP A 158 -11.42 -7.54 -7.41
CA ASP A 158 -12.18 -6.36 -6.97
C ASP A 158 -11.77 -5.95 -5.55
N LEU A 159 -11.47 -6.91 -4.67
CA LEU A 159 -10.88 -6.63 -3.37
C LEU A 159 -9.54 -5.88 -3.51
N GLU A 160 -8.67 -6.33 -4.40
CA GLU A 160 -7.40 -5.64 -4.64
C GLU A 160 -7.61 -4.24 -5.22
N ARG A 161 -8.49 -4.09 -6.21
CA ARG A 161 -8.87 -2.79 -6.78
C ARG A 161 -9.39 -1.86 -5.69
N LEU A 162 -10.32 -2.30 -4.84
CA LEU A 162 -10.85 -1.51 -3.73
C LEU A 162 -9.73 -1.05 -2.79
N LEU A 163 -8.87 -1.97 -2.35
CA LEU A 163 -7.80 -1.66 -1.39
C LEU A 163 -6.75 -0.71 -1.97
N LEU A 164 -6.38 -0.86 -3.25
CA LEU A 164 -5.49 0.09 -3.92
C LEU A 164 -6.13 1.48 -4.03
N GLY A 165 -7.43 1.53 -4.32
CA GLY A 165 -8.21 2.78 -4.38
C GLY A 165 -8.23 3.51 -3.04
N VAL A 166 -8.48 2.80 -1.93
CA VAL A 166 -8.44 3.38 -0.58
C VAL A 166 -7.09 4.06 -0.29
N VAL A 167 -5.98 3.46 -0.72
CA VAL A 167 -4.64 4.03 -0.54
C VAL A 167 -4.43 5.22 -1.45
N TRP A 168 -4.83 5.11 -2.71
CA TRP A 168 -4.74 6.19 -3.68
C TRP A 168 -5.47 7.45 -3.21
N ASP A 169 -6.74 7.31 -2.81
CA ASP A 169 -7.56 8.43 -2.35
C ASP A 169 -7.00 9.05 -1.08
N ARG A 170 -6.38 8.24 -0.20
CA ARG A 170 -5.68 8.75 0.98
C ARG A 170 -4.46 9.58 0.59
N LEU A 171 -3.65 9.10 -0.35
CA LEU A 171 -2.47 9.82 -0.84
C LEU A 171 -2.86 11.11 -1.58
N GLU A 172 -3.97 11.12 -2.32
CA GLU A 172 -4.51 12.34 -2.92
C GLU A 172 -4.91 13.37 -1.87
N ARG A 173 -5.72 13.00 -0.87
CA ARG A 173 -6.07 13.92 0.22
C ARG A 173 -4.87 14.41 1.01
N LEU A 174 -3.86 13.56 1.19
CA LEU A 174 -2.62 13.96 1.86
C LEU A 174 -1.74 14.84 0.99
N SER A 175 -1.95 14.91 -0.33
CA SER A 175 -1.18 15.82 -1.18
C SER A 175 -1.59 17.28 -1.04
N ASP A 176 -2.80 17.52 -0.52
CA ASP A 176 -3.29 18.86 -0.23
C ASP A 176 -2.37 19.55 0.80
N GLY A 177 -1.74 20.65 0.39
CA GLY A 177 -0.80 21.40 1.22
C GLY A 177 0.69 21.08 0.99
N HIS A 178 1.02 20.09 0.16
CA HIS A 178 2.40 19.72 -0.17
C HIS A 178 2.69 19.97 -1.65
N TYR A 179 3.48 21.01 -1.94
CA TYR A 179 3.71 21.49 -3.31
C TYR A 179 5.17 21.40 -3.76
N LEU A 180 6.12 21.79 -2.91
CA LEU A 180 7.55 21.89 -3.23
C LEU A 180 8.41 21.43 -2.05
N ASP A 181 8.02 20.32 -1.44
CA ASP A 181 8.66 19.74 -0.27
C ASP A 181 8.93 18.24 -0.46
N PHE A 182 9.56 17.64 0.55
CA PHE A 182 9.89 16.23 0.52
C PHE A 182 8.64 15.34 0.54
N GLU A 183 7.60 15.75 1.25
CA GLU A 183 6.34 15.06 1.38
C GLU A 183 5.62 14.93 0.02
N ALA A 184 5.62 15.97 -0.81
CA ALA A 184 5.12 15.91 -2.18
C ALA A 184 5.87 14.84 -3.01
N ILE A 185 7.19 14.75 -2.87
CA ILE A 185 8.01 13.75 -3.55
C ILE A 185 7.71 12.33 -3.03
N LEU A 186 7.58 12.16 -1.72
CA LEU A 186 7.21 10.90 -1.10
C LEU A 186 5.84 10.42 -1.61
N ILE A 187 4.83 11.28 -1.59
CA ILE A 187 3.48 10.97 -2.08
C ILE A 187 3.55 10.58 -3.55
N TYR A 188 4.32 11.31 -4.36
CA TYR A 188 4.54 10.97 -5.75
C TYR A 188 5.07 9.54 -5.88
N VAL A 189 6.16 9.22 -5.19
CA VAL A 189 6.79 7.89 -5.26
C VAL A 189 5.83 6.78 -4.82
N LEU A 190 5.05 7.00 -3.76
CA LEU A 190 4.08 6.02 -3.28
C LEU A 190 2.92 5.81 -4.27
N ARG A 191 2.46 6.86 -4.96
CA ARG A 191 1.47 6.72 -6.04
C ARG A 191 2.05 5.97 -7.24
N TRP A 192 3.29 6.26 -7.59
CA TRP A 192 4.02 5.50 -8.60
C TRP A 192 4.07 4.01 -8.22
N ASP A 193 4.38 3.68 -6.96
CA ASP A 193 4.44 2.29 -6.47
C ASP A 193 3.08 1.58 -6.62
N LEU A 194 1.96 2.27 -6.40
CA LEU A 194 0.61 1.72 -6.62
C LEU A 194 0.33 1.43 -8.09
N ILE A 195 0.71 2.34 -9.00
CA ILE A 195 0.56 2.12 -10.45
C ILE A 195 1.44 0.95 -10.89
N ALA A 196 2.70 0.91 -10.44
CA ALA A 196 3.61 -0.17 -10.77
C ALA A 196 3.05 -1.53 -10.35
N ARG A 197 2.46 -1.60 -9.17
CA ARG A 197 1.77 -2.80 -8.69
C ARG A 197 0.55 -3.13 -9.55
N TRP A 198 -0.34 -2.18 -9.81
CA TRP A 198 -1.53 -2.43 -10.62
C TRP A 198 -1.18 -2.95 -12.03
N THR A 199 -0.21 -2.31 -12.68
CA THR A 199 0.24 -2.65 -14.04
C THR A 199 1.04 -3.95 -14.10
N SER A 200 1.79 -4.31 -13.06
CA SER A 200 2.47 -5.61 -13.00
C SER A 200 1.49 -6.77 -12.82
N TYR A 201 0.43 -6.59 -12.02
CA TYR A 201 -0.62 -7.61 -11.84
C TYR A 201 -1.43 -7.85 -13.11
N ASP A 202 -1.71 -6.79 -13.89
CA ASP A 202 -2.33 -6.95 -15.20
C ASP A 202 -1.37 -7.62 -16.18
N GLY A 203 -0.06 -7.33 -16.12
CA GLY A 203 0.97 -8.03 -16.90
C GLY A 203 1.03 -9.54 -16.61
N GLU A 204 1.02 -9.93 -15.33
CA GLU A 204 0.98 -11.36 -14.92
C GLU A 204 -0.34 -12.03 -15.28
N ARG A 205 -1.48 -11.36 -15.13
CA ARG A 205 -2.78 -11.87 -15.60
C ARG A 205 -2.88 -11.92 -17.12
N ALA A 206 -2.25 -10.99 -17.83
CA ALA A 206 -2.15 -10.98 -19.28
C ALA A 206 -1.29 -12.14 -19.78
N LEU A 207 -0.18 -12.44 -19.10
CA LEU A 207 0.64 -13.64 -19.33
C LEU A 207 -0.17 -14.92 -19.07
N GLN A 208 -0.87 -15.02 -17.94
CA GLN A 208 -1.74 -16.18 -17.66
C GLN A 208 -2.88 -16.35 -18.68
N ARG A 209 -3.46 -15.24 -19.17
CA ARG A 209 -4.45 -15.27 -20.26
C ARG A 209 -3.82 -15.64 -21.60
N PHE A 210 -2.59 -15.19 -21.87
CA PHE A 210 -1.85 -15.50 -23.09
C PHE A 210 -1.43 -16.97 -23.13
N ASP A 211 -0.92 -17.51 -22.03
CA ASP A 211 -0.60 -18.94 -21.90
C ASP A 211 -1.86 -19.80 -22.03
N ALA A 212 -2.97 -19.41 -21.40
CA ALA A 212 -4.25 -20.11 -21.56
C ALA A 212 -4.84 -20.02 -22.99
N LEU A 213 -4.49 -18.98 -23.76
CA LEU A 213 -4.86 -18.87 -25.18
C LEU A 213 -3.90 -19.66 -26.08
N LEU A 214 -2.61 -19.74 -25.75
CA LEU A 214 -1.63 -20.58 -26.44
C LEU A 214 -1.88 -22.07 -26.23
N GLU A 215 -2.21 -22.50 -25.00
CA GLU A 215 -2.59 -23.88 -24.71
C GLU A 215 -3.85 -24.29 -25.47
N ARG A 216 -4.83 -23.38 -25.63
CA ARG A 216 -6.01 -23.62 -26.47
C ARG A 216 -5.68 -23.67 -27.96
N ALA A 217 -4.80 -22.80 -28.45
CA ALA A 217 -4.39 -22.80 -29.84
C ALA A 217 -3.50 -24.00 -30.22
N LEU A 218 -2.79 -24.59 -29.25
CA LEU A 218 -1.98 -25.80 -29.42
C LEU A 218 -2.76 -27.10 -29.16
N ALA A 219 -3.89 -27.04 -28.48
CA ALA A 219 -4.80 -28.18 -28.28
C ALA A 219 -5.77 -28.40 -29.47
N ASP A 220 -5.87 -27.43 -30.39
CA ASP A 220 -6.63 -27.51 -31.64
C ASP A 220 -5.75 -27.90 -32.86
N LEU A 221 -4.58 -28.51 -32.61
CA LEU A 221 -3.70 -29.17 -33.60
C LEU A 221 -3.52 -30.66 -33.25
#